data_AF-A0A7S1X4L2-F1
#
_entry.id   AF-A0A7S1X4L2-F1
#
_cell.length_a   1.000
_cell.length_b   1.000
_cell.length_c   1.000
_cell.angle_alpha   90.00
_cell.angle_beta   90.00
_cell.angle_gamma   90.00
#
_symmetry.space_group_name_H-M   'P 1'
#
loop_
_entity.id
_entity.type
_entity.pdbx_description
1 polymer ?
#
loop_
_entity_poly.entity_id
_entity_poly.type
_entity_poly.pdbx_seq_one_letter_code
_entity_poly.pdbx_strand_id
1 'polypeptide(L)'
;AALPGSDVWESFFPDVTASALLHDAHSDSTIPLSSPTTGVHSTEQIESMFNAAAYDKGGAVLRMLRAYMSRRSSDEAEGGPGKDPFMASVASYLHSRQYMAVDSADFIGELQAYLEAAGDSSAGEVAGMLRKWVYQKSVPRVEVYTAGAGGDEVGIRQVLLTSAASRCSNSAGVGDPAAPWHVPVQFASKLAHRRWYLLKTCHASAYIHSLEGADDFIKLNSGQMGLYSVSYDTPLWDRLGGAARRLGGGGE
;
A
#
# COMPACT_ATOMS: atom_id res chain seq x y z
N ALA A 1 -25.84 -8.83 6.21
CA ALA A 1 -26.37 -7.44 6.19
C ALA A 1 -25.18 -6.50 6.33
N ALA A 2 -25.00 -5.52 5.44
CA ALA A 2 -24.04 -4.46 5.66
C ALA A 2 -24.59 -3.51 6.73
N LEU A 3 -23.80 -3.20 7.76
CA LEU A 3 -24.16 -2.25 8.83
C LEU A 3 -23.43 -0.92 8.57
N PRO A 4 -23.93 -0.05 7.67
CA PRO A 4 -23.22 1.16 7.27
C PRO A 4 -22.96 2.15 8.41
N GLY A 5 -23.78 2.14 9.48
CA GLY A 5 -23.59 3.00 10.66
C GLY A 5 -22.77 2.37 11.78
N SER A 6 -22.00 1.30 11.51
CA SER A 6 -21.18 0.64 12.53
C SER A 6 -19.73 1.16 12.58
N ASP A 7 -19.37 2.13 11.73
CA ASP A 7 -18.04 2.75 11.62
C ASP A 7 -16.86 1.75 11.57
N VAL A 8 -17.13 0.50 11.19
CA VAL A 8 -16.15 -0.61 11.15
C VAL A 8 -14.94 -0.26 10.27
N TRP A 9 -15.14 0.60 9.26
CA TRP A 9 -14.05 1.03 8.39
C TRP A 9 -13.09 2.03 9.04
N GLU A 10 -13.52 2.75 10.08
CA GLU A 10 -12.68 3.65 10.88
C GLU A 10 -11.70 2.85 11.75
N SER A 11 -12.14 1.70 12.29
CA SER A 11 -11.30 0.87 13.15
C SER A 11 -10.31 -0.02 12.38
N PHE A 12 -10.55 -0.27 11.09
CA PHE A 12 -9.70 -1.18 10.30
C PHE A 12 -8.21 -0.75 10.25
N PHE A 13 -7.90 0.55 10.20
CA PHE A 13 -6.49 0.97 10.23
C PHE A 13 -5.82 0.63 11.57
N PRO A 14 -6.33 1.11 12.74
CA PRO A 14 -5.71 0.78 14.02
C PRO A 14 -5.77 -0.72 14.38
N ASP A 15 -6.81 -1.44 13.96
CA ASP A 15 -6.98 -2.84 14.37
C ASP A 15 -6.28 -3.83 13.44
N VAL A 16 -6.39 -3.63 12.12
CA VAL A 16 -5.90 -4.59 11.12
C VAL A 16 -4.57 -4.13 10.53
N THR A 17 -4.51 -2.89 10.03
CA THR A 17 -3.32 -2.41 9.32
C THR A 17 -2.14 -2.21 10.28
N ALA A 18 -2.37 -1.62 11.46
CA ALA A 18 -1.32 -1.43 12.45
C ALA A 18 -0.84 -2.77 13.05
N SER A 19 -1.74 -3.74 13.26
CA SER A 19 -1.38 -5.11 13.66
C SER A 19 -0.45 -5.76 12.63
N ALA A 20 -0.82 -5.72 11.34
CA ALA A 20 0.02 -6.23 10.26
C ALA A 20 1.41 -5.55 10.20
N LEU A 21 1.47 -4.21 10.34
CA LEU A 21 2.73 -3.47 10.38
C LEU A 21 3.59 -3.88 11.57
N LEU A 22 3.01 -4.04 12.76
CA LEU A 22 3.73 -4.44 13.97
C LEU A 22 4.32 -5.84 13.83
N HIS A 23 3.55 -6.79 13.30
CA HIS A 23 4.06 -8.14 13.07
C HIS A 23 5.21 -8.14 12.04
N ASP A 24 5.05 -7.44 10.92
CA ASP A 24 6.06 -7.37 9.86
C ASP A 24 7.26 -6.44 10.17
N ALA A 25 7.21 -5.74 11.30
CA ALA A 25 8.34 -5.02 11.89
C ALA A 25 9.34 -5.96 12.60
N HIS A 26 9.03 -7.25 12.75
CA HIS A 26 9.93 -8.24 13.34
C HIS A 26 10.57 -9.09 12.22
N SER A 27 11.89 -9.01 12.06
CA SER A 27 12.62 -9.64 10.94
C SER A 27 12.53 -11.17 10.92
N ASP A 28 12.29 -11.78 12.07
CA ASP A 28 12.48 -13.21 12.30
C ASP A 28 11.16 -14.00 12.21
N SER A 29 10.01 -13.33 12.28
CA SER A 29 8.67 -13.94 12.23
C SER A 29 7.88 -13.59 10.97
N THR A 30 8.35 -12.65 10.15
CA THR A 30 7.63 -12.25 8.93
C THR A 30 7.77 -13.28 7.81
N ILE A 31 6.63 -13.74 7.31
CA ILE A 31 6.49 -14.62 6.15
C ILE A 31 5.79 -13.85 5.01
N PRO A 32 6.09 -14.16 3.74
CA PRO A 32 5.28 -13.65 2.63
C PRO A 32 3.88 -14.27 2.69
N LEU A 33 2.88 -13.58 2.12
CA LEU A 33 1.50 -14.09 2.08
C LEU A 33 1.38 -15.41 1.33
N SER A 34 2.20 -15.59 0.29
CA SER A 34 2.32 -16.85 -0.43
C SER A 34 3.77 -17.32 -0.41
N SER A 35 3.98 -18.54 0.09
CA SER A 35 5.26 -19.26 0.03
C SER A 35 5.11 -20.51 -0.83
N PRO A 36 6.19 -21.02 -1.45
CA PRO A 36 6.16 -22.32 -2.11
C PRO A 36 5.69 -23.42 -1.15
N THR A 37 4.72 -24.23 -1.59
CA THR A 37 4.18 -25.36 -0.81
C THR A 37 5.14 -26.54 -0.71
N THR A 38 6.22 -26.54 -1.49
CA THR A 38 7.22 -27.62 -1.56
C THR A 38 7.96 -27.88 -0.25
N GLY A 39 7.86 -26.99 0.75
CA GLY A 39 8.43 -27.16 2.09
C GLY A 39 7.41 -27.45 3.20
N VAL A 40 6.12 -27.61 2.84
CA VAL A 40 5.03 -27.88 3.77
C VAL A 40 4.67 -29.35 3.69
N HIS A 41 5.04 -30.11 4.71
CA HIS A 41 4.92 -31.57 4.74
C HIS A 41 4.23 -32.10 6.00
N SER A 42 4.01 -31.26 7.02
CA SER A 42 3.34 -31.66 8.27
C SER A 42 2.11 -30.82 8.58
N THR A 43 1.21 -31.37 9.39
CA THR A 43 0.01 -30.67 9.85
C THR A 43 0.36 -29.41 10.64
N GLU A 44 1.40 -29.47 11.47
CA GLU A 44 1.86 -28.33 12.27
C GLU A 44 2.35 -27.17 11.37
N GLN A 45 3.03 -27.49 10.27
CA GLN A 45 3.43 -26.50 9.28
C GLN A 45 2.21 -25.88 8.60
N ILE A 46 1.21 -26.68 8.23
CA ILE A 46 -0.05 -26.18 7.67
C ILE A 46 -0.75 -25.24 8.67
N GLU A 47 -0.88 -25.64 9.93
CA GLU A 47 -1.51 -24.84 10.99
C GLU A 47 -0.78 -23.50 11.21
N SER A 48 0.55 -23.50 11.15
CA SER A 48 1.35 -22.26 11.28
C SER A 48 1.09 -21.22 10.18
N MET A 49 0.57 -21.65 9.02
CA MET A 49 0.18 -20.73 7.95
C MET A 49 -1.08 -19.93 8.31
N PHE A 50 -1.91 -20.44 9.24
CA PHE A 50 -3.10 -19.77 9.75
C PHE A 50 -2.79 -18.87 10.95
N ASN A 51 -2.01 -17.81 10.71
CA ASN A 51 -1.70 -16.81 11.74
C ASN A 51 -2.45 -15.48 11.50
N ALA A 52 -2.83 -14.81 12.59
CA ALA A 52 -3.59 -13.55 12.52
C ALA A 52 -2.89 -12.48 11.66
N ALA A 53 -1.57 -12.44 11.69
CA ALA A 53 -0.79 -11.49 10.88
C ALA A 53 -0.95 -11.71 9.38
N ALA A 54 -1.08 -12.95 8.90
CA ALA A 54 -1.35 -13.25 7.49
C ALA A 54 -2.75 -12.80 7.08
N TYR A 55 -3.76 -12.96 7.95
CA TYR A 55 -5.10 -12.43 7.72
C TYR A 55 -5.09 -10.90 7.66
N ASP A 56 -4.45 -10.24 8.63
CA ASP A 56 -4.39 -8.78 8.72
C ASP A 56 -3.63 -8.18 7.52
N LYS A 57 -2.46 -8.76 7.20
CA LYS A 57 -1.65 -8.35 6.03
C LYS A 57 -2.41 -8.57 4.73
N GLY A 58 -3.07 -9.72 4.56
CA GLY A 58 -3.88 -10.03 3.38
C GLY A 58 -5.01 -9.02 3.20
N GLY A 59 -5.77 -8.73 4.27
CA GLY A 59 -6.83 -7.73 4.27
C GLY A 59 -6.32 -6.32 3.94
N ALA A 60 -5.21 -5.91 4.56
CA ALA A 60 -4.60 -4.60 4.31
C ALA A 60 -4.07 -4.46 2.88
N VAL A 61 -3.44 -5.49 2.32
CA VAL A 61 -2.98 -5.52 0.92
C VAL A 61 -4.16 -5.42 -0.05
N LEU A 62 -5.25 -6.16 0.17
CA LEU A 62 -6.44 -6.08 -0.68
C LEU A 62 -7.13 -4.72 -0.59
N ARG A 63 -7.21 -4.12 0.61
CA ARG A 63 -7.74 -2.76 0.80
C ARG A 63 -6.89 -1.72 0.06
N MET A 64 -5.57 -1.81 0.18
CA MET A 64 -4.63 -0.93 -0.53
C MET A 64 -4.75 -1.10 -2.05
N LEU A 65 -4.84 -2.34 -2.54
CA LEU A 65 -5.01 -2.66 -3.95
C LEU A 65 -6.31 -2.06 -4.50
N ARG A 66 -7.43 -2.27 -3.82
CA ARG A 66 -8.74 -1.71 -4.20
C ARG A 66 -8.71 -0.17 -4.27
N ALA A 67 -8.12 0.47 -3.26
CA ALA A 67 -7.96 1.92 -3.22
C ALA A 67 -7.10 2.41 -4.40
N TYR A 68 -6.00 1.72 -4.70
CA TYR A 68 -5.14 2.06 -5.83
C TYR A 68 -5.84 1.84 -7.18
N MET A 69 -6.56 0.74 -7.37
CA MET A 69 -7.30 0.49 -8.61
C MET A 69 -8.41 1.53 -8.83
N SER A 70 -8.99 2.06 -7.75
CA SER A 70 -10.02 3.10 -7.82
C SER A 70 -9.47 4.53 -7.98
N ARG A 71 -8.14 4.71 -8.03
CA ARG A 71 -7.47 6.04 -8.03
C ARG A 71 -7.88 6.99 -9.16
N ARG A 72 -8.43 6.46 -10.25
CA ARG A 72 -8.88 7.22 -11.43
C ARG A 72 -10.39 7.46 -11.45
N SER A 73 -11.14 6.85 -10.55
CA SER A 73 -12.57 7.15 -10.37
C SER A 73 -12.67 8.50 -9.68
N SER A 74 -13.23 9.51 -10.38
CA SER A 74 -13.50 10.84 -9.81
C SER A 74 -14.45 10.78 -8.62
N ASP A 75 -15.19 9.70 -8.49
CA ASP A 75 -16.21 9.53 -7.47
C ASP A 75 -15.90 8.31 -6.60
N GLU A 76 -15.33 8.54 -5.41
CA GLU A 76 -15.36 7.58 -4.30
C GLU A 76 -16.83 7.31 -3.87
N ALA A 77 -17.80 8.13 -4.31
CA ALA A 77 -19.21 8.11 -3.85
C ALA A 77 -20.28 7.72 -4.91
N GLU A 78 -20.07 7.91 -6.22
CA GLU A 78 -21.15 7.77 -7.23
C GLU A 78 -21.13 6.47 -8.06
N GLY A 79 -20.22 5.54 -7.76
CA GLY A 79 -20.01 4.37 -8.64
C GLY A 79 -20.94 3.18 -8.38
N GLY A 80 -21.37 2.97 -7.13
CA GLY A 80 -21.88 1.68 -6.69
C GLY A 80 -20.86 0.53 -6.90
N PRO A 81 -21.16 -0.69 -6.44
CA PRO A 81 -20.27 -1.85 -6.60
C PRO A 81 -20.00 -2.23 -8.07
N GLY A 82 -20.80 -1.74 -9.03
CA GLY A 82 -20.67 -2.05 -10.46
C GLY A 82 -19.61 -1.25 -11.22
N LYS A 83 -19.07 -0.16 -10.65
CA LYS A 83 -17.97 0.61 -11.26
C LYS A 83 -16.62 0.41 -10.55
N ASP A 84 -16.57 -0.47 -9.56
CA ASP A 84 -15.36 -0.79 -8.82
C ASP A 84 -14.54 -1.83 -9.61
N PRO A 85 -13.39 -1.44 -10.20
CA PRO A 85 -12.60 -2.36 -11.03
C PRO A 85 -12.06 -3.55 -10.24
N PHE A 86 -11.81 -3.39 -8.94
CA PHE A 86 -11.37 -4.49 -8.09
C PHE A 86 -12.52 -5.48 -7.87
N MET A 87 -13.71 -5.02 -7.47
CA MET A 87 -14.84 -5.93 -7.26
C MET A 87 -15.27 -6.64 -8.54
N ALA A 88 -15.22 -5.95 -9.68
CA ALA A 88 -15.53 -6.54 -10.98
C ALA A 88 -14.50 -7.62 -11.37
N SER A 89 -13.21 -7.38 -11.14
CA SER A 89 -12.16 -8.39 -11.37
C SER A 89 -12.30 -9.61 -10.43
N VAL A 90 -12.69 -9.40 -9.17
CA VAL A 90 -12.98 -10.49 -8.22
C VAL A 90 -14.19 -11.31 -8.71
N ALA A 91 -15.24 -10.66 -9.21
CA ALA A 91 -16.39 -11.36 -9.77
C ALA A 91 -16.00 -12.19 -11.02
N SER A 92 -15.17 -11.63 -11.91
CA SER A 92 -14.61 -12.34 -13.07
C SER A 92 -13.83 -13.57 -12.63
N TYR A 93 -12.92 -13.41 -11.66
CA TYR A 93 -12.11 -14.48 -11.09
C TYR A 93 -12.93 -15.62 -10.50
N LEU A 94 -13.92 -15.30 -9.68
CA LEU A 94 -14.76 -16.32 -9.05
C LEU A 94 -15.58 -17.09 -10.11
N HIS A 95 -16.02 -16.42 -11.17
CA HIS A 95 -16.73 -17.07 -12.26
C HIS A 95 -15.81 -17.94 -13.14
N SER A 96 -14.62 -17.44 -13.49
CA SER A 96 -13.66 -18.14 -14.34
C SER A 96 -13.02 -19.33 -13.63
N ARG A 97 -12.90 -19.28 -12.30
CA ARG A 97 -12.26 -20.30 -11.47
C ARG A 97 -13.20 -21.14 -10.60
N GLN A 98 -14.51 -21.04 -10.84
CA GLN A 98 -15.50 -21.81 -10.07
C GLN A 98 -15.18 -23.32 -10.08
N TYR A 99 -15.25 -23.93 -8.89
CA TYR A 99 -15.01 -25.36 -8.65
C TYR A 99 -13.58 -25.86 -8.94
N MET A 100 -12.61 -24.95 -9.15
CA MET A 100 -11.20 -25.29 -9.35
C MET A 100 -10.35 -24.97 -8.13
N ALA A 101 -9.25 -25.70 -7.97
CA ALA A 101 -8.16 -25.28 -7.09
C ALA A 101 -7.36 -24.16 -7.77
N VAL A 102 -6.93 -23.18 -6.99
CA VAL A 102 -6.27 -21.97 -7.45
C VAL A 102 -5.14 -21.58 -6.51
N ASP A 103 -4.19 -20.78 -7.03
CA ASP A 103 -3.15 -20.15 -6.23
C ASP A 103 -3.14 -18.60 -6.38
N SER A 104 -2.16 -17.95 -5.76
CA SER A 104 -2.03 -16.50 -5.84
C SER A 104 -1.71 -16.00 -7.26
N ALA A 105 -1.03 -16.80 -8.08
CA ALA A 105 -0.70 -16.43 -9.45
C ALA A 105 -1.94 -16.44 -10.34
N ASP A 106 -2.88 -17.36 -10.12
CA ASP A 106 -4.18 -17.35 -10.81
C ASP A 106 -4.95 -16.05 -10.57
N PHE A 107 -5.03 -15.58 -9.33
CA PHE A 107 -5.71 -14.32 -9.00
C PHE A 107 -5.01 -13.10 -9.61
N ILE A 108 -3.67 -13.03 -9.51
CA ILE A 108 -2.87 -11.95 -10.12
C ILE A 108 -3.06 -11.92 -11.64
N GLY A 109 -3.06 -13.10 -12.27
CA GLY A 109 -3.23 -13.25 -13.72
C GLY A 109 -4.62 -12.82 -14.20
N GLU A 110 -5.67 -13.24 -13.51
CA GLU A 110 -7.04 -12.82 -13.83
C GLU A 110 -7.23 -11.31 -13.65
N LEU A 111 -6.70 -10.75 -12.56
CA LEU A 111 -6.74 -9.30 -12.32
C LEU A 111 -6.10 -8.52 -13.47
N GLN A 112 -4.94 -8.99 -13.94
CA GLN A 112 -4.24 -8.40 -15.07
C GLN A 112 -5.08 -8.53 -16.36
N ALA A 113 -5.56 -9.72 -16.69
CA ALA A 113 -6.33 -9.99 -17.89
C ALA A 113 -7.64 -9.17 -17.94
N TYR A 114 -8.33 -9.04 -16.81
CA TYR A 114 -9.53 -8.22 -16.69
C TYR A 114 -9.24 -6.75 -17.04
N LEU A 115 -8.18 -6.17 -16.47
CA LEU A 115 -7.79 -4.78 -16.74
C LEU A 115 -7.32 -4.58 -18.19
N GLU A 116 -6.58 -5.55 -18.76
CA GLU A 116 -6.17 -5.52 -20.18
C GLU A 116 -7.37 -5.56 -21.12
N ALA A 117 -8.35 -6.44 -20.86
CA ALA A 117 -9.58 -6.53 -21.62
C ALA A 117 -10.43 -5.25 -21.53
N ALA A 118 -10.36 -4.54 -20.40
CA ALA A 118 -10.98 -3.23 -20.21
C ALA A 118 -10.18 -2.06 -20.84
N GLY A 119 -9.01 -2.32 -21.44
CA GLY A 119 -8.16 -1.30 -22.02
C GLY A 119 -7.43 -0.42 -21.00
N ASP A 120 -7.33 -0.86 -19.73
CA ASP A 120 -6.62 -0.12 -18.69
C ASP A 120 -5.10 -0.35 -18.83
N SER A 121 -4.39 0.70 -19.24
CA SER A 121 -2.93 0.70 -19.39
C SER A 121 -2.16 0.41 -18.10
N SER A 122 -2.81 0.41 -16.94
CA SER A 122 -2.20 0.08 -15.65
C SER A 122 -2.26 -1.41 -15.29
N ALA A 123 -2.80 -2.29 -16.14
CA ALA A 123 -2.93 -3.71 -15.83
C ALA A 123 -1.62 -4.38 -15.36
N GLY A 124 -0.55 -4.26 -16.15
CA GLY A 124 0.76 -4.81 -15.78
C GLY A 124 1.38 -4.15 -14.54
N GLU A 125 1.07 -2.87 -14.31
CA GLU A 125 1.49 -2.14 -13.12
C GLU A 125 0.83 -2.68 -11.85
N VAL A 126 -0.50 -2.83 -11.88
CA VAL A 126 -1.31 -3.36 -10.77
C VAL A 126 -0.93 -4.81 -10.46
N ALA A 127 -0.78 -5.66 -11.49
CA ALA A 127 -0.35 -7.04 -11.31
C ALA A 127 1.07 -7.15 -10.76
N GLY A 128 2.00 -6.33 -11.28
CA GLY A 128 3.36 -6.22 -10.76
C GLY A 128 3.39 -5.76 -9.31
N MET A 129 2.52 -4.83 -8.94
CA MET A 129 2.34 -4.38 -7.56
C MET A 129 1.88 -5.52 -6.66
N LEU A 130 0.75 -6.17 -6.97
CA LEU A 130 0.20 -7.25 -6.14
C LEU A 130 1.20 -8.41 -5.97
N ARG A 131 1.95 -8.76 -7.03
CA ARG A 131 3.00 -9.79 -6.96
C ARG A 131 4.06 -9.47 -5.89
N LYS A 132 4.47 -8.21 -5.75
CA LYS A 132 5.41 -7.78 -4.70
C LYS A 132 4.80 -7.97 -3.31
N TRP A 133 3.54 -7.56 -3.12
CA TRP A 133 2.79 -7.67 -1.87
C TRP A 133 2.50 -9.10 -1.41
N VAL A 134 2.36 -10.02 -2.36
CA VAL A 134 2.10 -11.43 -2.09
C VAL A 134 3.36 -12.22 -1.76
N TYR A 135 4.43 -12.05 -2.53
CA TYR A 135 5.61 -12.94 -2.48
C TYR A 135 6.81 -12.37 -1.71
N GLN A 136 6.77 -11.11 -1.28
CA GLN A 136 7.84 -10.53 -0.45
C GLN A 136 7.43 -10.52 1.03
N LYS A 137 8.42 -10.78 1.90
CA LYS A 137 8.26 -10.70 3.36
C LYS A 137 8.50 -9.28 3.87
N SER A 138 7.99 -8.98 5.06
CA SER A 138 8.01 -7.65 5.70
C SER A 138 7.19 -6.60 4.92
N VAL A 139 7.42 -5.32 5.21
CA VAL A 139 6.77 -4.14 4.61
C VAL A 139 7.77 -2.98 4.48
N PRO A 140 7.52 -2.01 3.59
CA PRO A 140 8.37 -0.83 3.47
C PRO A 140 8.03 0.25 4.50
N ARG A 141 9.04 1.03 4.87
CA ARG A 141 8.91 2.40 5.37
C ARG A 141 9.19 3.36 4.21
N VAL A 142 8.28 4.30 3.96
CA VAL A 142 8.49 5.39 3.02
C VAL A 142 9.10 6.57 3.77
N GLU A 143 10.30 6.97 3.38
CA GLU A 143 11.00 8.13 3.91
C GLU A 143 10.80 9.32 2.98
N VAL A 144 10.30 10.42 3.54
CA VAL A 144 9.98 11.67 2.85
C VAL A 144 11.02 12.71 3.26
N TYR A 145 11.61 13.38 2.28
CA TYR A 145 12.70 14.32 2.52
C TYR A 145 12.57 15.56 1.64
N THR A 146 13.04 16.68 2.17
CA THR A 146 13.28 17.91 1.41
C THR A 146 14.50 17.75 0.52
N ALA A 147 14.41 18.31 -0.68
CA ALA A 147 15.38 18.22 -1.75
C ALA A 147 15.37 19.51 -2.59
N GLY A 148 16.14 19.52 -3.67
CA GLY A 148 16.30 20.72 -4.50
C GLY A 148 17.27 21.74 -3.88
N ALA A 149 17.67 22.73 -4.69
CA ALA A 149 18.62 23.75 -4.24
C ALA A 149 18.05 24.66 -3.13
N GLY A 150 16.72 24.84 -3.10
CA GLY A 150 16.01 25.64 -2.11
C GLY A 150 15.47 24.85 -0.92
N GLY A 151 15.59 23.51 -0.91
CA GLY A 151 14.95 22.66 0.12
C GLY A 151 13.42 22.66 0.04
N ASP A 152 12.88 23.03 -1.11
CA ASP A 152 11.46 23.22 -1.42
C ASP A 152 10.84 22.02 -2.15
N GLU A 153 11.66 21.14 -2.71
CA GLU A 153 11.18 19.95 -3.39
C GLU A 153 11.02 18.76 -2.44
N VAL A 154 10.01 17.93 -2.65
CA VAL A 154 9.74 16.76 -1.80
C VAL A 154 10.06 15.46 -2.55
N GLY A 155 11.12 14.80 -2.10
CA GLY A 155 11.51 13.47 -2.54
C GLY A 155 10.95 12.38 -1.63
N ILE A 156 10.81 11.17 -2.19
CA ILE A 156 10.48 9.96 -1.44
C ILE A 156 11.40 8.82 -1.79
N ARG A 157 11.71 8.00 -0.80
CA ARG A 157 12.44 6.73 -0.96
C ARG A 157 11.82 5.65 -0.09
N GLN A 158 12.09 4.40 -0.42
CA GLN A 158 11.67 3.26 0.39
C GLN A 158 12.87 2.58 1.03
N VAL A 159 12.67 2.17 2.28
CA VAL A 159 13.57 1.29 3.02
C VAL A 159 12.75 0.18 3.65
N LEU A 160 13.42 -0.90 4.05
CA LEU A 160 12.76 -1.95 4.82
C LEU A 160 12.40 -1.40 6.21
N LEU A 161 11.18 -1.68 6.71
CA LEU A 161 10.71 -1.17 8.00
C LEU A 161 11.67 -1.52 9.15
N THR A 162 12.21 -2.73 9.13
CA THR A 162 13.08 -3.30 10.17
C THR A 162 14.54 -2.83 10.10
N SER A 163 14.93 -2.11 9.04
CA SER A 163 16.32 -1.71 8.85
C SER A 163 16.57 -0.24 9.22
N ALA A 164 17.67 -0.03 9.95
CA ALA A 164 18.20 1.31 10.22
C ALA A 164 19.03 1.88 9.04
N ALA A 165 19.48 1.03 8.11
CA ALA A 165 20.26 1.43 6.95
C ALA A 165 19.56 0.98 5.65
N SER A 166 19.58 1.82 4.62
CA SER A 166 18.96 1.48 3.34
C SER A 166 19.67 0.30 2.69
N ARG A 167 18.99 -0.85 2.65
CA ARG A 167 19.40 -2.04 1.89
C ARG A 167 18.71 -2.12 0.53
N CYS A 168 17.94 -1.10 0.14
CA CYS A 168 17.17 -1.18 -1.10
C CYS A 168 18.10 -1.18 -2.32
N SER A 169 17.90 -2.13 -3.22
CA SER A 169 18.60 -2.23 -4.50
C SER A 169 17.62 -2.48 -5.64
N ASN A 170 17.65 -1.62 -6.67
CA ASN A 170 16.80 -1.78 -7.86
C ASN A 170 17.13 -3.05 -8.68
N SER A 171 18.30 -3.66 -8.46
CA SER A 171 18.69 -4.92 -9.12
C SER A 171 18.22 -6.17 -8.38
N ALA A 172 17.71 -6.03 -7.15
CA ALA A 172 17.28 -7.16 -6.35
C ALA A 172 15.93 -7.73 -6.83
N GLY A 173 15.87 -9.06 -6.96
CA GLY A 173 14.71 -9.81 -7.45
C GLY A 173 13.62 -9.99 -6.40
N VAL A 174 12.42 -10.40 -6.81
CA VAL A 174 11.31 -10.68 -5.88
C VAL A 174 11.73 -11.73 -4.84
N GLY A 175 11.49 -11.43 -3.57
CA GLY A 175 11.84 -12.29 -2.44
C GLY A 175 13.16 -11.90 -1.75
N ASP A 176 14.00 -11.10 -2.40
CA ASP A 176 15.19 -10.52 -1.78
C ASP A 176 14.77 -9.39 -0.80
N PRO A 177 15.28 -9.35 0.44
CA PRO A 177 15.03 -8.24 1.38
C PRO A 177 15.43 -6.85 0.87
N ALA A 178 16.33 -6.77 -0.12
CA ALA A 178 16.76 -5.55 -0.78
C ALA A 178 15.82 -5.13 -1.93
N ALA A 179 14.90 -5.97 -2.38
CA ALA A 179 14.07 -5.68 -3.53
C ALA A 179 13.06 -4.57 -3.23
N PRO A 180 12.93 -3.56 -4.11
CA PRO A 180 11.92 -2.55 -3.92
C PRO A 180 10.52 -3.18 -4.00
N TRP A 181 9.66 -2.73 -3.10
CA TRP A 181 8.22 -2.87 -3.22
C TRP A 181 7.72 -1.94 -4.32
N HIS A 182 6.56 -2.25 -4.87
CA HIS A 182 5.79 -1.27 -5.63
C HIS A 182 4.78 -0.66 -4.67
N VAL A 183 5.09 0.52 -4.14
CA VAL A 183 4.28 1.15 -3.08
C VAL A 183 3.35 2.17 -3.71
N PRO A 184 2.02 1.99 -3.66
CA PRO A 184 1.07 2.98 -4.13
C PRO A 184 0.97 4.10 -3.09
N VAL A 185 1.83 5.12 -3.23
CA VAL A 185 1.92 6.22 -2.28
C VAL A 185 0.79 7.21 -2.52
N GLN A 186 -0.22 7.18 -1.66
CA GLN A 186 -1.24 8.22 -1.61
C GLN A 186 -0.72 9.42 -0.80
N PHE A 187 -0.98 10.64 -1.25
CA PHE A 187 -0.64 11.83 -0.50
C PHE A 187 -1.65 12.97 -0.73
N ALA A 188 -1.76 13.85 0.26
CA ALA A 188 -2.52 15.08 0.17
C ALA A 188 -1.62 16.25 0.60
N SER A 189 -1.77 17.39 -0.06
CA SER A 189 -1.23 18.68 0.40
C SER A 189 -2.40 19.60 0.77
N LYS A 190 -2.20 20.91 0.92
CA LYS A 190 -3.30 21.87 1.13
C LYS A 190 -4.46 21.74 0.13
N LEU A 191 -4.17 21.27 -1.09
CA LEU A 191 -5.16 20.92 -2.09
C LEU A 191 -5.87 19.64 -1.63
N ALA A 192 -7.17 19.73 -1.28
CA ALA A 192 -7.97 18.66 -0.68
C ALA A 192 -8.04 17.35 -1.50
N HIS A 193 -7.54 17.32 -2.72
CA HIS A 193 -7.54 16.14 -3.58
C HIS A 193 -6.36 15.21 -3.26
N ARG A 194 -6.68 13.94 -2.99
CA ARG A 194 -5.71 12.88 -2.81
C ARG A 194 -5.06 12.56 -4.16
N ARG A 195 -3.73 12.58 -4.20
CA ARG A 195 -2.91 12.19 -5.36
C ARG A 195 -2.21 10.87 -5.08
N TRP A 196 -1.78 10.20 -6.14
CA TRP A 196 -1.10 8.91 -6.08
C TRP A 196 0.23 8.96 -6.85
N TYR A 197 1.25 8.32 -6.29
CA TYR A 197 2.52 8.04 -6.94
C TYR A 197 2.90 6.57 -6.70
N LEU A 198 3.17 5.80 -7.74
CA LEU A 198 3.64 4.43 -7.56
C LEU A 198 5.16 4.39 -7.47
N LEU A 199 5.67 4.20 -6.25
CA LEU A 199 7.09 4.05 -5.99
C LEU A 199 7.54 2.63 -6.30
N LYS A 200 8.10 2.41 -7.51
CA LYS A 200 8.57 1.09 -7.99
C LYS A 200 10.04 0.81 -7.71
N THR A 201 10.81 1.86 -7.47
CA THR A 201 12.26 1.84 -7.27
C THR A 201 12.59 2.29 -5.86
N CYS A 202 13.87 2.18 -5.47
CA CYS A 202 14.33 2.62 -4.16
C CYS A 202 14.07 4.10 -3.88
N HIS A 203 14.11 4.93 -4.93
CA HIS A 203 13.80 6.36 -4.89
C HIS A 203 12.79 6.70 -5.97
N ALA A 204 11.95 7.69 -5.72
CA ALA A 204 11.13 8.27 -6.78
C ALA A 204 12.02 8.89 -7.86
N SER A 205 11.61 8.75 -9.11
CA SER A 205 12.29 9.35 -10.27
C SER A 205 12.06 10.85 -10.40
N ALA A 206 11.08 11.39 -9.67
CA ALA A 206 10.69 12.79 -9.67
C ALA A 206 10.23 13.20 -8.27
N TYR A 207 10.30 14.49 -7.97
CA TYR A 207 9.69 15.05 -6.78
C TYR A 207 8.17 14.93 -6.86
N ILE A 208 7.54 14.63 -5.73
CA ILE A 208 6.09 14.40 -5.66
C ILE A 208 5.30 15.68 -5.34
N HIS A 209 6.00 16.73 -4.91
CA HIS A 209 5.43 18.02 -4.54
C HIS A 209 6.53 19.07 -4.38
N SER A 210 6.22 20.31 -4.77
CA SER A 210 7.01 21.51 -4.47
C SER A 210 6.28 22.29 -3.38
N LEU A 211 6.97 22.68 -2.32
CA LEU A 211 6.43 23.35 -1.14
C LEU A 211 6.24 24.85 -1.41
N GLU A 212 5.01 25.35 -1.21
CA GLU A 212 4.68 26.75 -1.45
C GLU A 212 4.51 27.55 -0.14
N GLY A 213 5.55 28.31 0.22
CA GLY A 213 5.56 29.14 1.43
C GLY A 213 5.73 28.33 2.73
N ALA A 214 5.68 29.02 3.87
CA ALA A 214 6.00 28.42 5.18
C ALA A 214 4.92 27.47 5.72
N ASP A 215 3.67 27.65 5.29
CA ASP A 215 2.53 26.90 5.83
C ASP A 215 2.16 25.67 5.02
N ASP A 216 2.77 25.47 3.85
CA ASP A 216 2.50 24.30 3.02
C ASP A 216 3.11 23.03 3.59
N PHE A 217 2.41 21.93 3.37
CA PHE A 217 2.71 20.63 3.93
C PHE A 217 2.22 19.52 3.00
N ILE A 218 2.78 18.33 3.17
CA ILE A 218 2.34 17.12 2.49
C ILE A 218 2.19 15.99 3.51
N LYS A 219 1.04 15.32 3.48
CA LYS A 219 0.74 14.13 4.28
C LYS A 219 0.64 12.93 3.35
N LEU A 220 1.61 12.04 3.40
CA LEU A 220 1.55 10.72 2.79
C LEU A 220 0.69 9.76 3.60
N ASN A 221 0.18 8.72 2.92
CA ASN A 221 -0.80 7.77 3.43
C ASN A 221 -1.96 8.52 4.12
N SER A 222 -2.50 9.55 3.45
CA SER A 222 -3.49 10.47 4.01
C SER A 222 -4.84 9.80 4.26
N GLY A 223 -5.25 8.85 3.41
CA GLY A 223 -6.44 8.02 3.63
C GLY A 223 -6.19 6.76 4.45
N GLN A 224 -4.96 6.54 4.95
CA GLN A 224 -4.60 5.35 5.74
C GLN A 224 -4.93 4.02 5.03
N MET A 225 -4.83 4.00 3.70
CA MET A 225 -5.14 2.83 2.87
C MET A 225 -3.90 1.97 2.61
N GLY A 226 -2.70 2.50 2.83
CA GLY A 226 -1.44 1.84 2.51
C GLY A 226 -0.90 1.01 3.67
N LEU A 227 -0.44 -0.21 3.38
CA LEU A 227 0.31 -1.07 4.30
C LEU A 227 1.80 -0.69 4.31
N TYR A 228 2.10 0.52 4.77
CA TYR A 228 3.46 1.01 4.93
C TYR A 228 3.50 2.13 5.96
N SER A 229 4.63 2.28 6.66
CA SER A 229 4.86 3.42 7.55
C SER A 229 5.46 4.59 6.78
N VAL A 230 5.32 5.79 7.33
CA VAL A 230 5.88 7.02 6.75
C VAL A 230 6.75 7.69 7.78
N SER A 231 7.94 8.10 7.36
CA SER A 231 8.85 8.96 8.14
C SER A 231 9.15 10.21 7.35
N TYR A 232 9.13 11.37 8.00
CA TYR A 232 9.49 12.65 7.40
C TYR A 232 10.83 13.12 7.96
N ASP A 233 11.56 13.91 7.19
CA ASP A 233 12.67 14.70 7.73
C ASP A 233 12.15 15.80 8.67
N THR A 234 13.04 16.41 9.45
CA THR A 234 12.67 17.41 10.45
C THR A 234 11.89 18.59 9.86
N PRO A 235 12.31 19.21 8.73
CA PRO A 235 11.56 20.32 8.14
C PRO A 235 10.11 19.96 7.76
N LEU A 236 9.89 18.78 7.16
CA LEU A 236 8.54 18.34 6.80
C LEU A 236 7.71 17.95 8.02
N TRP A 237 8.33 17.35 9.04
CA TRP A 237 7.67 17.06 10.32
C TRP A 237 7.20 18.33 11.02
N ASP A 238 8.04 19.38 11.06
CA ASP A 238 7.69 20.66 11.66
C ASP A 238 6.51 21.33 10.94
N ARG A 239 6.49 21.26 9.61
CA ARG A 239 5.37 21.76 8.79
C ARG A 239 4.06 21.03 9.09
N LEU A 240 4.09 19.70 9.18
CA LEU A 240 2.93 18.89 9.57
C LEU A 240 2.45 19.23 10.98
N GLY A 241 3.38 19.35 11.94
CA GLY A 241 3.05 19.75 13.32
C GLY A 241 2.45 21.16 13.40
N GLY A 242 2.97 22.09 12.61
CA GLY A 242 2.42 23.45 12.47
C GLY A 242 1.01 23.45 11.90
N ALA A 243 0.76 22.67 10.84
CA ALA A 243 -0.56 22.51 10.25
C ALA A 243 -1.57 21.91 11.24
N ALA A 244 -1.19 20.87 11.98
CA ALA A 244 -2.04 20.24 12.99
C ALA A 244 -2.44 21.21 14.12
N ARG A 245 -1.49 22.01 14.62
CA ARG A 245 -1.78 23.03 15.66
C ARG A 245 -2.77 24.10 15.18
N ARG A 246 -2.65 24.55 13.93
CA ARG A 246 -3.60 25.53 13.35
C ARG A 246 -5.01 24.98 13.24
N LEU A 247 -5.15 23.71 12.83
CA LEU A 247 -6.46 23.05 12.73
C LEU A 247 -7.09 22.83 14.12
N GLY A 248 -6.27 22.54 15.14
CA GLY A 248 -6.76 22.37 16.52
C GLY A 248 -7.07 23.67 17.26
N GLY A 249 -6.45 24.79 16.89
CA GLY A 249 -6.62 26.09 17.55
C GLY A 249 -7.73 26.98 17.00
N GLY A 250 -8.45 26.56 15.96
CA GLY A 250 -9.59 27.31 15.38
C GLY A 250 -10.94 27.03 16.04
N GLY A 251 -10.95 26.41 17.22
CA GLY A 251 -12.14 25.98 17.95
C GLY A 251 -12.32 26.64 19.32
N GLU A 252 -11.89 27.90 19.48
CA GLU A 252 -12.29 28.78 20.59
C GLU A 252 -13.15 29.94 20.09
#